data_AF-A0A962WCU5-F1
#
_entry.id   AF-A0A962WCU5-F1
#
_cell.length_a   1.000
_cell.length_b   1.000
_cell.length_c   1.000
_cell.angle_alpha   90.00
_cell.angle_beta   90.00
_cell.angle_gamma   90.00
#
_symmetry.space_group_name_H-M   'P 1'
#
loop_
_entity.id
_entity.type
_entity.pdbx_description
1 polymer ?
#
loop_
_entity_poly.entity_id
_entity_poly.type
_entity_poly.pdbx_seq_one_letter_code
_entity_poly.pdbx_strand_id
1 'polypeptide(L)' 'YTLWMVKRVIYGPVANENVAALEDLNSREFLIMAILAVAVLALGVYPAPLTEVMHASVENLVQHIAVSKLP' A
#
# COMPACT_ATOMS: atom_id res chain seq x y z
N TYR A 1 -9.70 8.72 8.84
CA TYR A 1 -9.23 7.93 10.00
C TYR A 1 -7.71 7.94 10.15
N THR A 2 -6.92 7.63 9.11
CA THR A 2 -5.44 7.56 9.20
C THR A 2 -4.78 8.83 9.72
N LEU A 3 -5.19 10.02 9.25
CA LEU A 3 -4.62 11.30 9.72
C LEU A 3 -4.86 11.56 11.22
N TRP A 4 -6.03 11.19 11.72
CA TRP A 4 -6.35 11.33 13.15
C TRP A 4 -5.54 10.37 14.02
N MET A 5 -5.32 9.14 13.53
CA MET A 5 -4.43 8.18 14.16
C MET A 5 -2.99 8.69 14.21
N VAL A 6 -2.43 9.17 13.09
CA VAL A 6 -1.05 9.71 13.02
C VAL A 6 -0.86 10.83 14.05
N LYS A 7 -1.80 11.77 14.12
CA LYS A 7 -1.76 12.86 15.10
C LYS A 7 -1.68 12.36 16.55
N ARG A 8 -2.46 11.32 16.90
CA ARG A 8 -2.50 10.79 18.27
C ARG A 8 -1.32 9.88 18.62
N VAL A 9 -0.87 9.07 17.67
CA VAL A 9 0.14 8.03 17.92
C VAL A 9 1.55 8.57 17.80
N ILE A 10 1.82 9.41 16.79
CA ILE A 10 3.18 9.94 16.54
C ILE A 10 3.41 11.26 17.28
N TYR A 11 2.42 12.15 17.29
CA TYR A 11 2.56 13.51 17.86
C TYR A 11 1.85 13.69 19.21
N GLY A 12 1.24 12.63 19.75
CA GLY A 12 0.56 12.66 21.05
C GLY A 12 1.52 12.28 22.20
N PRO A 13 1.11 12.52 23.46
CA PRO A 13 1.87 12.08 24.62
C PRO A 13 1.92 10.55 24.70
N VAL A 14 3.04 10.00 25.18
CA VAL A 14 3.19 8.56 25.40
C VAL A 14 2.28 8.12 26.53
N ALA A 15 1.32 7.25 26.21
CA ALA A 15 0.29 6.80 27.15
C ALA A 15 0.59 5.44 27.81
N ASN A 16 1.62 4.72 27.36
CA ASN A 16 1.95 3.37 27.82
C ASN A 16 3.47 3.21 27.97
N GLU A 17 3.91 2.77 29.16
CA GLU A 17 5.34 2.61 29.49
C GLU A 17 6.03 1.56 28.62
N ASN A 18 5.32 0.53 28.17
CA ASN A 18 5.87 -0.47 27.24
C ASN A 18 6.18 0.12 25.86
N VAL A 19 5.45 1.16 25.45
CA VAL A 19 5.69 1.85 24.18
C VAL A 19 6.90 2.79 24.31
N ALA A 20 7.12 3.36 25.51
CA ALA A 20 8.29 4.18 25.80
C ALA A 20 9.59 3.37 25.79
N ALA A 21 9.52 2.08 26.13
CA ALA A 21 10.66 1.18 26.19
C ALA A 21 10.95 0.46 24.86
N LEU A 22 10.22 0.75 23.78
CA LEU A 22 10.50 0.19 22.46
C LEU A 22 11.83 0.71 21.93
N GLU A 23 12.66 -0.22 21.46
CA GLU A 23 13.89 0.12 20.76
C GLU A 23 13.60 0.57 19.32
N ASP A 24 14.49 1.42 18.81
CA ASP A 24 14.41 1.90 17.44
C ASP A 24 14.64 0.79 16.41
N LEU A 25 14.24 1.08 15.18
CA LEU A 25 14.36 0.16 14.05
C LEU A 25 15.79 -0.28 13.80
N ASN A 26 15.95 -1.59 13.63
CA ASN A 26 17.21 -2.17 13.24
C ASN A 26 17.49 -1.95 11.75
N SER A 27 18.77 -1.95 11.34
CA SER A 27 19.16 -1.71 9.94
C SER A 27 18.50 -2.67 8.93
N ARG A 28 18.24 -3.91 9.34
CA ARG A 28 17.52 -4.90 8.52
C ARG A 28 16.05 -4.52 8.31
N GLU A 29 15.38 -4.04 9.37
CA GLU A 29 13.97 -3.64 9.32
C GLU A 29 13.81 -2.39 8.46
N PHE A 30 14.74 -1.44 8.61
CA PHE A 30 14.80 -0.26 7.77
C PHE A 30 14.96 -0.62 6.29
N LEU A 31 15.84 -1.56 5.95
CA LEU A 31 16.04 -2.01 4.57
C LEU A 31 14.77 -2.59 3.95
N ILE A 32 14.02 -3.42 4.70
CA ILE A 32 12.76 -3.99 4.23
C ILE A 32 11.71 -2.88 4.00
N MET A 33 11.57 -1.96 4.95
CA MET A 33 10.65 -0.83 4.81
C MET A 33 11.03 0.09 3.64
N ALA A 34 12.32 0.33 3.42
CA ALA A 34 12.82 1.14 2.31
C ALA A 34 12.50 0.48 0.96
N ILE A 35 12.70 -0.84 0.82
CA ILE A 35 12.35 -1.56 -0.41
C ILE A 35 10.85 -1.45 -0.70
N LEU A 36 10.00 -1.64 0.32
CA LEU A 36 8.56 -1.48 0.17
C LEU A 36 8.17 -0.05 -0.20
N ALA A 37 8.78 0.96 0.43
CA ALA A 37 8.54 2.36 0.10
C ALA A 37 8.91 2.67 -1.35
N VAL A 38 10.06 2.18 -1.82
CA VAL A 38 10.49 2.33 -3.22
C VAL A 38 9.52 1.64 -4.17
N ALA A 39 9.07 0.43 -3.87
CA ALA A 39 8.09 -0.27 -4.71
C ALA A 39 6.75 0.48 -4.82
N VAL A 40 6.25 1.02 -3.70
CA VAL A 40 5.02 1.83 -3.67
C VAL A 40 5.18 3.12 -4.46
N LEU A 41 6.32 3.81 -4.31
CA LEU A 41 6.60 5.04 -5.06
C LEU A 41 6.77 4.76 -6.55
N ALA A 42 7.51 3.72 -6.92
CA ALA A 42 7.70 3.32 -8.31
C ALA A 42 6.35 3.02 -8.99
N LEU A 43 5.49 2.25 -8.32
CA LEU A 43 4.14 1.98 -8.82
C LEU A 43 3.25 3.23 -8.88
N GLY A 44 3.38 4.13 -7.90
CA GLY A 44 2.64 5.40 -7.87
C GLY A 44 3.04 6.37 -8.99
N VAL A 45 4.32 6.41 -9.36
CA VAL A 45 4.84 7.28 -10.43
C VAL A 45 4.62 6.65 -11.81
N TYR A 46 4.86 5.34 -11.95
CA TYR A 46 4.74 4.62 -13.21
C TYR A 46 3.93 3.34 -13.04
N PRO A 47 2.58 3.43 -13.11
CA PRO A 47 1.70 2.27 -12.94
C PRO A 47 1.64 1.35 -14.18
N ALA A 48 2.15 1.81 -15.34
CA ALA A 48 2.01 1.12 -16.63
C ALA A 48 2.42 -0.36 -16.61
N PRO A 49 3.56 -0.77 -15.99
CA PRO A 49 3.99 -2.17 -16.00
C PRO A 49 2.97 -3.11 -15.34
N LEU A 50 2.26 -2.64 -14.31
CA LEU A 50 1.21 -3.42 -13.66
C LEU A 50 -0.07 -3.42 -14.50
N THR A 51 -0.45 -2.26 -15.03
CA THR A 51 -1.69 -2.12 -15.81
C THR A 51 -1.63 -2.82 -17.16
N GLU A 52 -0.46 -2.88 -17.79
CA GLU A 52 -0.25 -3.58 -19.07
C GLU A 52 -0.43 -5.09 -18.91
N VAL A 53 0.09 -5.68 -17.83
CA VAL A 53 -0.12 -7.11 -17.51
C VAL A 53 -1.60 -7.40 -17.26
N MET A 54 -2.33 -6.47 -16.65
CA MET A 54 -3.77 -6.59 -16.41
C MET A 54 -4.61 -6.34 -17.67
N HIS A 55 -4.08 -5.70 -18.71
CA HIS A 55 -4.87 -5.22 -19.83
C HIS A 55 -5.62 -6.36 -20.55
N ALA A 56 -4.91 -7.43 -20.90
CA ALA A 56 -5.50 -8.57 -21.62
C ALA A 56 -6.56 -9.31 -20.79
N SER A 57 -6.34 -9.49 -19.48
CA SER A 57 -7.32 -10.18 -18.62
C SER A 57 -8.56 -9.32 -18.36
N VAL A 58 -8.37 -8.00 -18.18
CA VAL A 58 -9.47 -7.05 -18.02
C VAL A 58 -10.29 -6.92 -19.31
N GLU A 59 -9.65 -6.84 -20.48
CA GLU A 59 -10.36 -6.75 -21.76
C GLU A 59 -11.22 -7.99 -22.02
N ASN A 60 -10.67 -9.19 -21.81
CA ASN A 60 -11.43 -10.44 -21.91
C ASN A 60 -12.62 -10.46 -20.92
N LEU A 61 -12.42 -9.97 -19.69
CA LEU A 61 -13.49 -9.88 -18.71
C LEU A 61 -14.59 -8.91 -19.17
N VAL A 62 -14.21 -7.73 -19.68
CA VAL A 62 -15.14 -6.73 -20.20
C VAL A 62 -15.95 -7.28 -21.37
N GLN A 63 -15.31 -7.98 -22.31
CA GLN A 63 -16.00 -8.64 -23.42
C GLN A 63 -16.99 -9.71 -22.92
N HIS A 64 -16.60 -10.50 -21.92
CA HIS A 64 -17.45 -11.55 -21.37
C HIS A 64 -18.70 -11.00 -20.66
N ILE A 65 -18.60 -9.85 -19.98
CA ILE A 65 -19.74 -9.20 -19.33
C ILE A 65 -20.57 -8.34 -20.29
N ALA A 66 -19.98 -7.81 -21.36
CA ALA A 66 -20.67 -7.00 -22.36
C ALA A 66 -21.61 -7.83 -23.25
N VAL A 67 -21.31 -9.11 -23.44
CA VAL A 67 -22.26 -10.07 -24.03
C VAL A 67 -23.34 -10.38 -22.98
N SER A 68 -24.40 -9.57 -22.99
CA SER A 68 -25.59 -9.76 -22.16
C SER A 68 -26.09 -11.21 -22.25
N LYS A 69 -26.27 -11.85 -21.09
CA LYS A 69 -26.98 -13.14 -20.98
C LYS A 69 -28.50 -12.98 -20.94
N LEU A 70 -29.01 -11.74 -21.00
CA LEU A 70 -30.44 -11.44 -21.09
C LEU A 70 -30.79 -11.17 -22.56
N PRO A 71 -31.89 -11.78 -23.08
CA PRO A 71 -32.36 -11.59 -24.45
C PRO A 71 -32.77 -10.15 -24.75
#